data_AF-A0A8I7BGM2-F1
#
_entry.id   AF-A0A8I7BGM2-F1
#
_cell.length_a   1.000
_cell.length_b   1.000
_cell.length_c   1.000
_cell.angle_alpha   90.00
_cell.angle_beta   90.00
_cell.angle_gamma   90.00
#
_symmetry.space_group_name_H-M   'P 1'
#
loop_
_entity.id
_entity.type
_entity.pdbx_description
1 polymer ?
#
loop_
_entity_poly.entity_id
_entity_poly.type
_entity_poly.pdbx_seq_one_letter_code
_entity_poly.pdbx_strand_id
1 'polypeptide(L)'
;MINNSTSGSFIPTSILHQCFYFWKNHGRIPRLHLKLKLYAVKLLDLSHLERIRRKCKVDSGLIIEEVSSGSHAEKLGLRRGDIICCFEGEEVSTTVQLEKMMLDICKNRFVGGINWKDKVDVSILVFDIRRSCWRTKVLTLDVSDKGEVVVRASRLVTI
;
A
#
# COMPACT_ATOMS: atom_id res chain seq x y z
N MET A 1 -26.99 11.56 26.06
CA MET A 1 -26.47 10.79 24.90
C MET A 1 -25.48 11.67 24.17
N ILE A 2 -24.18 11.50 24.40
CA ILE A 2 -23.14 12.31 23.75
C ILE A 2 -22.53 11.45 22.66
N ASN A 3 -22.82 11.80 21.41
CA ASN A 3 -22.27 11.14 20.23
C ASN A 3 -20.87 11.73 19.95
N ASN A 4 -19.86 11.25 20.69
CA ASN A 4 -18.46 11.64 20.48
C ASN A 4 -17.82 10.71 19.45
N SER A 5 -18.19 10.88 18.18
CA SER A 5 -17.49 10.28 17.05
C SER A 5 -16.66 11.33 16.32
N THR A 6 -15.77 12.02 17.02
CA THR A 6 -14.66 12.73 16.38
C THR A 6 -13.62 11.69 15.98
N SER A 7 -13.81 11.04 14.84
CA SER A 7 -12.77 10.22 14.21
C SER A 7 -11.64 11.15 13.73
N GLY A 8 -10.79 11.58 14.66
CA GLY A 8 -9.60 12.35 14.33
C GLY A 8 -8.66 11.48 13.52
N SER A 9 -8.19 12.00 12.38
CA SER A 9 -7.09 11.37 11.65
C SER A 9 -5.80 11.54 12.45
N PHE A 10 -5.17 10.43 12.85
CA PHE A 10 -3.90 10.44 13.56
C PHE A 10 -2.73 10.22 12.60
N ILE A 11 -1.74 11.13 12.64
CA ILE A 11 -0.47 10.97 11.92
C ILE A 11 0.62 10.67 12.95
N PRO A 12 1.28 9.50 12.91
CA PRO A 12 2.33 9.17 13.86
C PRO A 12 3.51 10.15 13.78
N THR A 13 4.14 10.40 14.93
CA THR A 13 5.33 11.27 15.03
C THR A 13 6.50 10.77 14.19
N SER A 14 6.63 9.45 13.99
CA SER A 14 7.64 8.85 13.12
C SER A 14 7.49 9.27 11.65
N ILE A 15 6.26 9.36 11.15
CA ILE A 15 5.95 9.84 9.80
C ILE A 15 6.27 11.34 9.70
N LEU A 16 5.84 12.13 10.69
CA LEU A 16 6.12 13.57 10.72
C LEU A 16 7.63 13.85 10.71
N HIS A 17 8.40 13.09 11.47
CA HIS A 17 9.86 13.25 11.52
C HIS A 17 10.52 12.96 10.17
N GLN A 18 10.06 11.92 9.46
CA GLN A 18 10.52 11.60 8.11
C GLN A 18 10.15 12.71 7.11
N CYS A 19 8.89 13.14 7.13
CA CYS A 19 8.42 14.24 6.29
C CYS A 19 9.21 15.54 6.53
N PHE A 20 9.48 15.88 7.80
CA PHE A 20 10.27 17.05 8.16
C PHE A 20 11.71 16.95 7.68
N TYR A 21 12.33 15.76 7.82
CA TYR A 21 13.67 15.50 7.28
C TYR A 21 13.73 15.76 5.77
N PHE A 22 12.79 15.20 5.00
CA PHE A 22 12.75 15.39 3.55
C PHE A 22 12.48 16.84 3.16
N TRP A 23 11.53 17.49 3.82
CA TRP A 23 11.23 18.89 3.56
C TRP A 23 12.42 19.80 3.85
N LYS A 24 13.10 19.59 4.99
CA LYS A 24 14.27 20.39 5.39
C LYS A 24 15.46 20.22 4.43
N ASN A 25 15.71 19.00 3.97
CA ASN A 25 16.92 18.69 3.19
C ASN A 25 16.72 18.77 1.67
N HIS A 26 15.49 18.54 1.20
CA HIS A 26 15.18 18.42 -0.23
C HIS A 26 14.04 19.36 -0.68
N GLY A 27 13.41 20.11 0.24
CA GLY A 27 12.30 21.04 -0.06
C GLY A 27 10.99 20.36 -0.49
N ARG A 28 10.94 19.02 -0.47
CA ARG A 28 9.82 18.20 -0.96
C ARG A 28 9.70 16.94 -0.12
N ILE A 29 8.52 16.31 -0.12
CA ILE A 29 8.28 15.04 0.56
C ILE A 29 8.05 13.97 -0.52
N PRO A 30 8.95 13.00 -0.70
CA PRO A 30 8.79 11.96 -1.71
C PRO A 30 7.71 10.97 -1.28
N ARG A 31 6.88 10.54 -2.22
CA ARG A 31 5.83 9.53 -2.03
C ARG A 31 5.94 8.47 -3.12
N LEU A 32 5.94 7.19 -2.72
CA LEU A 32 5.85 6.10 -3.69
C LEU A 32 4.39 5.89 -4.08
N HIS A 33 4.13 5.86 -5.38
CA HIS A 33 2.79 5.70 -5.92
C HIS A 33 2.54 4.24 -6.28
N LEU A 34 1.77 3.52 -5.46
CA LEU A 34 1.42 2.12 -5.68
C LEU A 34 0.39 1.92 -6.78
N LYS A 35 -0.44 2.93 -7.00
CA LYS A 35 -1.62 2.88 -7.86
C LYS A 35 -2.64 1.82 -7.40
N LEU A 36 -2.71 1.60 -6.09
CA LEU A 36 -3.59 0.64 -5.41
C LEU A 36 -4.40 1.34 -4.32
N LYS A 37 -5.66 0.94 -4.17
CA LYS A 37 -6.46 1.26 -2.99
C LYS A 37 -6.44 0.07 -2.05
N LEU A 38 -5.92 0.28 -0.84
CA LEU A 38 -5.70 -0.77 0.15
C LEU A 38 -6.56 -0.54 1.38
N TYR A 39 -7.01 -1.63 1.98
CA TYR A 39 -7.75 -1.62 3.24
C TYR A 39 -7.16 -2.65 4.20
N ALA A 40 -7.06 -2.30 5.49
CA ALA A 40 -6.47 -3.22 6.46
C ALA A 40 -7.43 -4.37 6.77
N VAL A 41 -6.93 -5.61 6.72
CA VAL A 41 -7.75 -6.81 6.97
C VAL A 41 -8.39 -6.78 8.37
N LYS A 42 -7.67 -6.22 9.35
CA LYS A 42 -8.12 -6.05 10.74
C LYS A 42 -9.33 -5.12 10.90
N LEU A 43 -9.64 -4.29 9.89
CA LEU A 43 -10.76 -3.36 9.91
C LEU A 43 -11.99 -3.89 9.17
N LEU A 44 -11.96 -5.14 8.69
CA LEU A 44 -13.14 -5.80 8.13
C LEU A 44 -13.99 -6.41 9.24
N ASP A 45 -15.28 -6.60 8.95
CA ASP A 45 -16.19 -7.38 9.79
C ASP A 45 -15.69 -8.80 10.05
N LEU A 46 -16.09 -9.37 11.19
CA LEU A 46 -15.73 -10.72 11.64
C LEU A 46 -16.00 -11.78 10.56
N SER A 47 -17.13 -11.70 9.85
CA SER A 47 -17.50 -12.65 8.80
C SER A 47 -16.48 -12.67 7.64
N HIS A 48 -16.02 -11.49 7.23
CA HIS A 48 -15.00 -11.35 6.19
C HIS A 48 -13.63 -11.79 6.70
N LEU A 49 -13.28 -11.45 7.93
CA LEU A 49 -12.04 -11.83 8.58
C LEU A 49 -11.91 -13.36 8.67
N GLU A 50 -12.94 -14.07 9.15
CA GLU A 50 -12.94 -15.53 9.24
C GLU A 50 -12.81 -16.21 7.87
N ARG A 51 -13.44 -15.64 6.83
CA ARG A 51 -13.32 -16.16 5.47
C ARG A 51 -11.88 -16.02 4.94
N ILE A 52 -11.25 -14.87 5.21
CA ILE A 52 -9.86 -14.61 4.83
C ILE A 52 -8.93 -15.55 5.60
N ARG A 53 -9.10 -15.64 6.92
CA ARG A 53 -8.29 -16.48 7.81
C ARG A 53 -8.33 -17.95 7.40
N ARG A 54 -9.51 -18.48 7.09
CA ARG A 54 -9.68 -19.87 6.63
C ARG A 54 -8.96 -20.17 5.30
N LYS A 55 -8.99 -19.22 4.35
CA LYS A 55 -8.37 -19.42 3.02
C LYS A 55 -6.87 -19.16 3.03
N CYS A 56 -6.45 -18.07 3.67
CA CYS A 56 -5.11 -17.52 3.52
C CYS A 56 -4.18 -17.96 4.67
N LYS A 57 -4.74 -18.46 5.78
CA LYS A 57 -4.01 -18.80 7.02
C LYS A 57 -3.20 -17.62 7.58
N VAL A 58 -3.69 -16.40 7.37
CA VAL A 58 -3.10 -15.16 7.89
C VAL A 58 -4.17 -14.41 8.67
N ASP A 59 -3.77 -13.84 9.81
CA ASP A 59 -4.62 -13.02 10.67
C ASP A 59 -4.48 -11.52 10.38
N SER A 60 -3.58 -11.14 9.47
CA SER A 60 -3.33 -9.75 9.12
C SER A 60 -2.82 -9.56 7.69
N GLY A 61 -2.93 -8.33 7.19
CA GLY A 61 -2.58 -7.97 5.81
C GLY A 61 -3.36 -6.76 5.33
N LEU A 62 -3.12 -6.39 4.08
CA LEU A 62 -3.86 -5.35 3.35
C LEU A 62 -4.59 -5.96 2.18
N ILE A 63 -5.92 -5.85 2.15
CA ILE A 63 -6.73 -6.28 1.01
C ILE A 63 -6.69 -5.21 -0.08
N ILE A 64 -6.53 -5.64 -1.33
CA ILE A 64 -6.62 -4.78 -2.50
C ILE A 64 -8.10 -4.53 -2.79
N GLU A 65 -8.56 -3.30 -2.56
CA GLU A 65 -9.91 -2.88 -2.90
C GLU A 65 -10.00 -2.50 -4.38
N GLU A 66 -8.99 -1.78 -4.88
CA GLU A 66 -8.96 -1.30 -6.26
C GLU A 66 -7.53 -1.30 -6.81
N VAL A 67 -7.42 -1.54 -8.11
CA VAL A 67 -6.17 -1.48 -8.87
C VAL A 67 -6.37 -0.45 -9.98
N SER A 68 -5.47 0.53 -10.07
CA SER A 68 -5.55 1.54 -11.13
C SER A 68 -5.34 0.90 -12.50
N SER A 69 -6.13 1.34 -13.47
CA SER A 69 -5.99 0.87 -14.86
C SER A 69 -4.64 1.26 -15.45
N GLY A 70 -4.03 0.34 -16.22
CA GLY A 70 -2.74 0.55 -16.88
C GLY A 70 -1.52 0.58 -15.95
N SER A 71 -1.74 0.42 -14.64
CA SER A 71 -0.66 0.38 -13.63
C SER A 71 0.21 -0.87 -13.79
N HIS A 72 1.43 -0.82 -13.23
CA HIS A 72 2.30 -2.00 -13.18
C HIS A 72 1.65 -3.13 -12.37
N ALA A 73 0.93 -2.80 -11.29
CA ALA A 73 0.15 -3.73 -10.50
C ALA A 73 -0.87 -4.52 -11.33
N GLU A 74 -1.63 -3.85 -12.19
CA GLU A 74 -2.58 -4.51 -13.09
C GLU A 74 -1.87 -5.46 -14.07
N LYS A 75 -0.76 -5.01 -14.66
CA LYS A 75 0.05 -5.80 -15.61
C LYS A 75 0.62 -7.07 -14.98
N LEU A 76 0.94 -7.04 -13.68
CA LEU A 76 1.38 -8.21 -12.92
C LEU A 76 0.24 -9.18 -12.55
N GLY A 77 -1.01 -8.81 -12.86
CA GLY A 77 -2.19 -9.61 -12.64
C GLY A 77 -2.82 -9.45 -11.26
N LEU A 78 -2.42 -8.44 -10.48
CA LEU A 78 -3.07 -8.10 -9.20
C LEU A 78 -4.50 -7.65 -9.46
N ARG A 79 -5.42 -8.12 -8.62
CA ARG A 79 -6.84 -7.82 -8.73
C ARG A 79 -7.43 -7.48 -7.37
N ARG A 80 -8.62 -6.88 -7.42
CA ARG A 80 -9.45 -6.68 -6.23
C ARG A 80 -9.65 -8.01 -5.50
N GLY A 81 -9.45 -7.99 -4.19
CA GLY A 81 -9.61 -9.14 -3.30
C GLY A 81 -8.32 -9.92 -3.02
N ASP A 82 -7.25 -9.67 -3.76
CA ASP A 82 -5.92 -10.17 -3.39
C ASP A 82 -5.44 -9.49 -2.09
N ILE A 83 -4.58 -10.18 -1.34
CA ILE A 83 -4.14 -9.71 -0.01
C ILE A 83 -2.62 -9.58 0.00
N ILE A 84 -2.13 -8.39 0.33
CA ILE A 84 -0.70 -8.11 0.53
C ILE A 84 -0.38 -8.38 2.00
N CYS A 85 0.59 -9.26 2.26
CA CYS A 85 1.01 -9.60 3.63
C CYS A 85 2.42 -9.13 3.94
N CYS A 86 3.31 -9.07 2.96
CA CYS A 86 4.66 -8.53 3.15
C CYS A 86 5.02 -7.50 2.09
N PHE A 87 5.89 -6.58 2.49
CA PHE A 87 6.44 -5.52 1.66
C PHE A 87 7.95 -5.42 1.95
N GLU A 88 8.79 -5.60 0.93
CA GLU A 88 10.24 -5.72 1.07
C GLU A 88 10.69 -6.75 2.12
N GLY A 89 9.96 -7.87 2.20
CA GLY A 89 10.26 -8.97 3.13
C GLY A 89 9.76 -8.75 4.56
N GLU A 90 9.24 -7.58 4.91
CA GLU A 90 8.65 -7.31 6.23
C GLU A 90 7.13 -7.45 6.20
N GLU A 91 6.54 -7.98 7.29
CA GLU A 91 5.08 -8.14 7.41
C GLU A 91 4.36 -6.80 7.56
N VAL A 92 3.28 -6.60 6.80
CA VAL A 92 2.47 -5.39 6.81
C VAL A 92 1.03 -5.68 7.19
N SER A 93 0.52 -4.95 8.18
CA SER A 93 -0.84 -5.14 8.70
C SER A 93 -1.73 -3.90 8.64
N THR A 94 -1.15 -2.71 8.45
CA THR A 94 -1.88 -1.44 8.41
C THR A 94 -1.33 -0.54 7.30
N THR A 95 -2.17 0.37 6.81
CA THR A 95 -1.77 1.36 5.79
C THR A 95 -0.72 2.32 6.34
N VAL A 96 -0.82 2.70 7.63
CA VAL A 96 0.17 3.55 8.29
C VAL A 96 1.56 2.90 8.36
N GLN A 97 1.61 1.59 8.62
CA GLN A 97 2.87 0.83 8.59
C GLN A 97 3.46 0.81 7.18
N LEU A 98 2.63 0.56 6.17
CA LEU A 98 3.05 0.58 4.77
C LEU A 98 3.64 1.94 4.36
N GLU A 99 2.95 3.04 4.69
CA GLU A 99 3.41 4.41 4.42
C GLU A 99 4.77 4.68 5.07
N LYS A 100 4.97 4.23 6.32
CA LYS A 100 6.26 4.35 6.99
C LYS A 100 7.36 3.64 6.21
N MET A 101 7.12 2.39 5.80
CA MET A 101 8.09 1.57 5.07
C MET A 101 8.46 2.22 3.72
N MET A 102 7.49 2.81 3.02
CA MET A 102 7.76 3.57 1.79
C MET A 102 8.67 4.77 2.01
N LEU A 103 8.42 5.54 3.07
CA LEU A 103 9.28 6.67 3.43
C LEU A 103 10.70 6.20 3.80
N ASP A 104 10.83 5.08 4.52
CA ASP A 104 12.13 4.49 4.84
C ASP A 104 12.89 4.03 3.58
N ILE A 105 12.20 3.42 2.59
CA ILE A 105 12.81 3.07 1.29
C ILE A 105 13.31 4.32 0.57
N CYS A 106 12.48 5.36 0.50
CA CYS A 106 12.88 6.66 -0.05
C CYS A 106 14.15 7.14 0.64
N LYS A 107 14.15 7.17 1.97
CA LYS A 107 15.24 7.74 2.77
C LYS A 107 16.54 7.02 2.50
N ASN A 108 16.52 5.69 2.53
CA ASN A 108 17.69 4.85 2.26
C ASN A 108 18.25 5.08 0.85
N ARG A 109 17.38 5.22 -0.16
CA ARG A 109 17.80 5.51 -1.54
C ARG A 109 18.36 6.91 -1.73
N PHE A 110 17.77 7.92 -1.09
CA PHE A 110 18.25 9.31 -1.18
C PHE A 110 19.59 9.51 -0.49
N VAL A 111 19.83 8.84 0.64
CA VAL A 111 21.15 8.81 1.29
C VAL A 111 22.20 8.16 0.38
N GLY A 112 21.79 7.19 -0.46
CA GLY A 112 22.64 6.55 -1.46
C GLY A 112 22.91 7.37 -2.73
N GLY A 113 22.42 8.62 -2.84
CA GLY A 113 22.70 9.51 -3.97
C GLY A 113 21.85 9.28 -5.22
N ILE A 114 20.74 8.53 -5.11
CA ILE A 114 19.85 8.19 -6.24
C ILE A 114 18.94 9.39 -6.59
N ASN A 115 18.60 9.55 -7.87
CA ASN A 115 17.76 10.65 -8.34
C ASN A 115 16.28 10.40 -8.02
N TRP A 116 15.54 11.46 -7.64
CA TRP A 116 14.13 11.39 -7.28
C TRP A 116 13.20 10.96 -8.43
N LYS A 117 13.66 11.01 -9.68
CA LYS A 117 12.89 10.57 -10.87
C LYS A 117 13.01 9.08 -11.14
N ASP A 118 13.86 8.37 -10.41
CA ASP A 118 14.08 6.96 -10.65
C ASP A 118 12.89 6.14 -10.18
N LYS A 119 12.60 5.10 -10.97
CA LYS A 119 11.60 4.12 -10.59
C LYS A 119 12.15 3.22 -9.50
N VAL A 120 11.29 2.86 -8.57
CA VAL A 120 11.64 2.06 -7.40
C VAL A 120 10.96 0.71 -7.52
N ASP A 121 11.74 -0.32 -7.77
CA ASP A 121 11.25 -1.70 -7.70
C ASP A 121 11.12 -2.13 -6.24
N VAL A 122 9.95 -2.68 -5.92
CA VAL A 122 9.57 -3.13 -4.57
C VAL A 122 8.93 -4.50 -4.67
N SER A 123 9.45 -5.45 -3.91
CA SER A 123 8.89 -6.78 -3.74
C SER A 123 7.73 -6.78 -2.73
N ILE A 124 6.65 -7.46 -3.10
CA ILE A 124 5.51 -7.69 -2.22
C ILE A 124 5.12 -9.17 -2.23
N LEU A 125 4.73 -9.68 -1.07
CA LEU A 125 4.13 -11.01 -0.94
C LEU A 125 2.61 -10.89 -0.97
N VAL A 126 2.00 -11.53 -1.95
CA VAL A 126 0.56 -11.44 -2.21
C VAL A 126 -0.06 -12.82 -2.19
N PHE A 127 -1.21 -12.94 -1.53
CA PHE A 127 -2.10 -14.08 -1.64
C PHE A 127 -3.11 -13.85 -2.78
N ASP A 128 -3.01 -14.65 -3.84
CA ASP A 128 -3.96 -14.65 -4.96
C ASP A 128 -5.24 -15.39 -4.53
N ILE A 129 -6.34 -14.65 -4.35
CA ILE A 129 -7.58 -15.22 -3.80
C ILE A 129 -8.27 -16.19 -4.76
N ARG A 130 -8.01 -16.07 -6.06
CA ARG A 130 -8.63 -16.92 -7.09
C ARG A 130 -7.90 -18.25 -7.22
N ARG A 131 -6.59 -18.22 -7.11
CA ARG A 131 -5.72 -19.42 -7.20
C ARG A 131 -5.42 -20.04 -5.83
N SER A 132 -5.82 -19.37 -4.75
CA SER A 132 -5.57 -19.78 -3.37
C SER A 132 -4.09 -20.09 -3.10
N CYS A 133 -3.19 -19.25 -3.62
CA CYS A 133 -1.75 -19.47 -3.57
C CYS A 133 -0.98 -18.17 -3.30
N TRP A 134 0.17 -18.31 -2.64
CA TRP A 134 1.11 -17.22 -2.38
C TRP A 134 2.00 -16.93 -3.57
N ARG A 135 2.24 -15.65 -3.83
CA ARG A 135 3.08 -15.18 -4.94
C ARG A 135 3.85 -13.93 -4.53
N THR A 136 5.15 -13.96 -4.78
CA THR A 136 5.97 -12.74 -4.74
C THR A 136 5.83 -12.00 -6.05
N LYS A 137 5.62 -10.68 -5.97
CA LYS A 137 5.50 -9.78 -7.13
C LYS A 137 6.42 -8.59 -6.92
N VAL A 138 7.15 -8.20 -7.96
CA VAL A 138 8.00 -7.00 -7.93
C VAL A 138 7.28 -5.88 -8.66
N LEU A 139 6.90 -4.85 -7.92
CA LEU A 139 6.22 -3.66 -8.42
C LEU A 139 7.24 -2.56 -8.71
N THR A 140 7.26 -2.07 -9.94
CA THR A 140 7.96 -0.85 -10.30
C THR A 140 7.09 0.37 -9.97
N LEU A 141 7.53 1.19 -9.02
CA LEU A 141 6.79 2.34 -8.48
C LEU A 141 7.42 3.66 -8.92
N ASP A 142 6.57 4.65 -9.18
CA ASP A 142 7.02 6.01 -9.44
C ASP A 142 7.13 6.79 -8.13
N VAL A 143 8.18 7.61 -8.01
CA VAL A 143 8.37 8.53 -6.88
C VAL A 143 7.87 9.91 -7.30
N SER A 144 6.93 10.47 -6.51
CA SER A 144 6.38 11.80 -6.76
C SER A 144 6.11 12.53 -5.45
N ASP A 145 6.17 13.87 -5.49
CA ASP A 145 5.73 14.75 -4.40
C ASP A 145 4.22 15.05 -4.46
N LYS A 146 3.55 14.66 -5.55
CA LYS A 146 2.12 14.87 -5.74
C LYS A 146 1.30 13.79 -5.03
N GLY A 147 0.04 14.11 -4.76
CA GLY A 147 -0.94 13.13 -4.33
C GLY A 147 -1.10 12.01 -5.35
N GLU A 148 -1.35 10.80 -4.86
CA GLU A 148 -1.66 9.66 -5.72
C GLU A 148 -3.15 9.67 -6.08
N VAL A 149 -3.45 9.56 -7.37
CA VAL A 149 -4.81 9.32 -7.88
C VAL A 149 -4.88 7.90 -8.41
N VAL A 150 -5.80 7.10 -7.87
CA VAL A 150 -6.12 5.76 -8.38
C VAL A 150 -7.25 5.91 -9.39
N VAL A 151 -6.95 5.71 -10.67
CA VAL A 151 -7.94 5.82 -11.74
C VAL A 151 -8.74 4.52 -11.80
N ARG A 152 -10.00 4.58 -11.36
CA ARG A 152 -10.95 3.48 -11.52
C ARG A 152 -11.11 3.13 -13.00
N ALA A 153 -11.06 1.85 -13.31
CA ALA A 153 -11.42 1.37 -14.64
C ALA A 153 -12.88 1.75 -14.93
N SER A 154 -13.12 2.68 -15.85
CA SER A 154 -14.42 2.89 -16.48
C SER A 154 -14.67 1.78 -17.49
N ARG A 155 -14.78 0.54 -17.00
CA ARG A 155 -15.47 -0.52 -17.73
C ARG A 155 -16.70 -0.88 -16.93
N LEU A 156 -17.86 -0.50 -17.48
CA LEU A 156 -19.14 -1.10 -17.14
C LEU A 156 -18.93 -2.61 -17.19
N VAL A 157 -18.86 -3.24 -16.01
CA VAL A 157 -19.06 -4.68 -15.93
C VAL A 157 -20.54 -4.86 -16.13
N THR A 158 -20.94 -5.10 -17.38
CA THR A 158 -22.26 -5.64 -17.68
C THR A 158 -22.33 -6.99 -16.99
N ILE A 159 -23.14 -7.07 -15.93
CA ILE A 159 -23.51 -8.31 -15.25
C ILE A 159 -24.67 -8.92 -16.03
#